data_AF-A0AAN5DHX1-F1
#
_entry.id   AF-A0AAN5DHX1-F1
#
_cell.length_a   1.000
_cell.length_b   1.000
_cell.length_c   1.000
_cell.angle_alpha   90.00
_cell.angle_beta   90.00
_cell.angle_gamma   90.00
#
_symmetry.space_group_name_H-M   'P 1'
#
loop_
_entity.id
_entity.type
_entity.pdbx_description
1 polymer ?
#
loop_
_entity_poly.entity_id
_entity_poly.type
_entity_poly.pdbx_seq_one_letter_code
_entity_poly.pdbx_strand_id
1 'polypeptide(L)'
;FRLLSVVLLLSLAAPSLAGCKGADFDAVLQCYSTFFGAYGMSLPTPTTIPEYWDFHKVRMGWFDSLGVKVQQKVCDIGNDLVSCVQPYWDCIDFDMYEQMGQSKVDASNYKTDLYVTQYQCSPRGLQLALKVFNCMDQARLSGGQEKADQCEHDIPKDIAKNGHCGGYNVFLDCNYQIYLPSCGPDGAEFFCGTTRAGLVANDPSCDEKGELNQCPGVKATIAMKLQKMNVFN
;
A
#
# COMPACT_ATOMS: atom_id res chain seq x y z
N PHE A 1 -5.01 -26.67 57.67
CA PHE A 1 -4.91 -26.75 56.21
C PHE A 1 -4.47 -25.39 55.68
N ARG A 2 -3.20 -25.27 55.29
CA ARG A 2 -2.61 -24.07 54.69
C ARG A 2 -2.89 -24.12 53.18
N LEU A 3 -3.56 -23.11 52.63
CA LEU A 3 -3.66 -22.90 51.18
C LEU A 3 -2.73 -21.73 50.83
N LEU A 4 -1.64 -22.07 50.14
CA LEU A 4 -0.73 -21.14 49.49
C LEU A 4 -1.43 -20.55 48.26
N SER A 5 -1.63 -19.23 48.25
CA SER A 5 -1.98 -18.50 47.02
C SER A 5 -0.75 -18.41 46.14
N VAL A 6 -0.79 -19.10 45.00
CA VAL A 6 0.15 -18.94 43.90
C VAL A 6 -0.18 -17.62 43.22
N VAL A 7 0.66 -16.60 43.41
CA VAL A 7 0.63 -15.37 42.61
C VAL A 7 1.19 -15.72 41.24
N LEU A 8 0.29 -15.85 40.25
CA LEU A 8 0.64 -15.96 38.85
C LEU A 8 1.30 -14.64 38.42
N LEU A 9 2.62 -14.66 38.27
CA LEU A 9 3.35 -13.59 37.58
C LEU A 9 3.03 -13.71 36.08
N LEU A 10 2.00 -13.00 35.64
CA LEU A 10 1.79 -12.70 34.22
C LEU A 10 2.94 -11.79 33.78
N SER A 11 3.98 -12.41 33.24
CA SER A 11 5.02 -11.72 32.48
C SER A 11 4.36 -11.08 31.27
N LEU A 12 4.10 -9.77 31.34
CA LEU A 12 3.86 -8.93 30.17
C LEU A 12 5.15 -8.92 29.35
N ALA A 13 5.30 -9.89 28.45
CA ALA A 13 6.22 -9.77 27.35
C ALA A 13 5.71 -8.61 26.48
N ALA A 14 6.34 -7.45 26.60
CA ALA A 14 6.21 -6.43 25.56
C ALA A 14 6.61 -7.10 24.25
N PRO A 15 5.81 -6.99 23.17
CA PRO A 15 6.25 -7.46 21.87
C PRO A 15 7.53 -6.68 21.55
N SER A 16 8.66 -7.39 21.51
CA SER A 16 9.85 -6.80 20.92
C SER A 16 9.47 -6.48 19.47
N LEU A 17 9.49 -5.20 19.10
CA LEU A 17 9.67 -4.76 17.71
C LEU A 17 11.07 -5.23 17.26
N ALA A 18 11.26 -6.54 17.21
CA ALA A 18 12.42 -7.18 16.65
C ALA A 18 12.20 -7.13 15.15
N GLY A 19 12.87 -6.19 14.48
CA GLY A 19 12.83 -6.08 13.02
C GLY A 19 12.97 -7.45 12.36
N CYS A 20 12.27 -7.63 11.24
CA CYS A 20 12.08 -8.94 10.65
C CYS A 20 13.40 -9.59 10.24
N LYS A 21 13.65 -10.79 10.78
CA LYS A 21 14.93 -11.52 10.70
C LYS A 21 14.70 -13.03 10.66
N GLY A 22 15.70 -13.76 10.18
CA GLY A 22 15.68 -15.23 10.16
C GLY A 22 14.55 -15.76 9.29
N ALA A 23 13.80 -16.74 9.80
CA ALA A 23 12.79 -17.45 9.02
C ALA A 23 11.68 -16.55 8.46
N ASP A 24 11.27 -15.50 9.19
CA ASP A 24 10.25 -14.57 8.71
C ASP A 24 10.78 -13.70 7.56
N PHE A 25 12.04 -13.26 7.64
CA PHE A 25 12.70 -12.56 6.53
C PHE A 25 12.80 -13.47 5.30
N ASP A 26 13.26 -14.71 5.48
CA ASP A 26 13.40 -15.67 4.38
C ASP A 26 12.04 -15.97 3.72
N ALA A 27 10.97 -16.06 4.51
CA ALA A 27 9.61 -16.28 3.99
C ALA A 27 9.11 -15.08 3.16
N VAL A 28 9.26 -13.85 3.66
CA VAL A 28 8.87 -12.64 2.91
C VAL A 28 9.71 -12.51 1.63
N LEU A 29 11.00 -12.77 1.69
CA LEU A 29 11.88 -12.78 0.51
C LEU A 29 11.45 -13.82 -0.52
N GLN A 30 11.04 -15.01 -0.08
CA GLN A 30 10.50 -16.04 -0.98
C GLN A 30 9.18 -15.63 -1.62
N CYS A 31 8.30 -14.92 -0.90
CA CYS A 31 7.10 -14.32 -1.46
C CYS A 31 7.45 -13.35 -2.60
N TYR A 32 8.41 -12.45 -2.36
CA TYR A 32 8.87 -11.50 -3.39
C TYR A 32 9.57 -12.21 -4.56
N SER A 33 10.37 -13.24 -4.31
CA SER A 33 10.99 -14.05 -5.38
C SER A 33 9.93 -14.63 -6.32
N THR A 34 8.84 -15.18 -5.77
CA THR A 34 7.72 -15.74 -6.54
C THR A 34 6.99 -14.64 -7.32
N PHE A 35 6.73 -13.50 -6.67
CA PHE A 35 6.12 -12.32 -7.28
C PHE A 35 6.91 -11.82 -8.49
N PHE A 36 8.22 -11.62 -8.36
CA PHE A 36 9.07 -11.19 -9.48
C PHE A 36 9.16 -12.25 -10.57
N GLY A 37 9.18 -13.53 -10.20
CA GLY A 37 9.11 -14.65 -11.16
C GLY A 37 7.87 -14.59 -12.04
N ALA A 38 6.71 -14.18 -11.51
CA ALA A 38 5.47 -14.03 -12.28
C ALA A 38 5.52 -12.88 -13.30
N TYR A 39 6.38 -11.88 -13.07
CA TYR A 39 6.71 -10.82 -14.04
C TYR A 39 7.86 -11.21 -15.00
N GLY A 40 8.41 -12.43 -14.88
CA GLY A 40 9.55 -12.88 -15.67
C GLY A 40 10.88 -12.25 -15.22
N MET A 41 10.94 -11.73 -14.00
CA MET A 41 12.12 -11.14 -13.40
C MET A 41 12.78 -12.13 -12.45
N SER A 42 14.10 -12.03 -12.30
CA SER A 42 14.88 -12.79 -11.32
C SER A 42 15.44 -11.86 -10.25
N LEU A 43 15.68 -12.41 -9.05
CA LEU A 43 16.44 -11.70 -8.02
C LEU A 43 17.88 -11.43 -8.51
N PRO A 44 18.42 -10.20 -8.38
CA PRO A 44 19.82 -9.91 -8.71
C PRO A 44 20.83 -10.70 -7.88
N THR A 45 20.50 -10.97 -6.62
CA THR A 45 21.27 -11.84 -5.71
C THR A 45 20.29 -12.71 -4.91
N PRO A 46 20.75 -13.75 -4.18
CA PRO A 46 19.84 -14.57 -3.37
C PRO A 46 19.01 -13.80 -2.35
N THR A 47 19.46 -12.62 -1.91
CA THR A 47 18.79 -11.81 -0.88
C THR A 47 18.38 -10.42 -1.37
N THR A 48 18.60 -10.10 -2.64
CA THR A 48 18.29 -8.78 -3.20
C THR A 48 17.12 -8.88 -4.13
N ILE A 49 16.09 -8.06 -3.92
CA ILE A 49 15.00 -7.90 -4.89
C ILE A 49 15.39 -6.91 -5.99
N PRO A 50 14.78 -6.96 -7.18
CA PRO A 50 15.01 -5.96 -8.22
C PRO A 50 14.84 -4.53 -7.69
N GLU A 51 15.52 -3.58 -8.32
CA GLU A 51 15.28 -2.16 -8.06
C GLU A 51 13.82 -1.81 -8.43
N TYR A 52 13.19 -0.94 -7.63
CA TYR A 52 11.77 -0.66 -7.75
C TYR A 52 11.37 -0.17 -9.14
N TRP A 53 12.10 0.80 -9.71
CA TRP A 53 11.79 1.36 -11.02
C TRP A 53 12.02 0.38 -12.16
N ASP A 54 12.96 -0.55 -12.05
CA ASP A 54 13.09 -1.64 -13.02
C ASP A 54 11.89 -2.58 -13.00
N PHE A 55 11.39 -2.96 -11.82
CA PHE A 55 10.12 -3.68 -11.69
C PHE A 55 8.94 -2.87 -12.25
N HIS A 56 8.84 -1.61 -11.83
CA HIS A 56 7.76 -0.72 -12.22
C HIS A 56 7.69 -0.57 -13.75
N LYS A 57 8.83 -0.40 -14.42
CA LYS A 57 8.92 -0.35 -15.90
C LYS A 57 8.39 -1.63 -16.55
N VAL A 58 8.71 -2.82 -16.01
CA VAL A 58 8.20 -4.09 -16.55
C VAL A 58 6.68 -4.15 -16.44
N ARG A 59 6.13 -3.81 -15.27
CA ARG A 59 4.67 -3.79 -15.05
C ARG A 59 3.97 -2.75 -15.94
N MET A 60 4.52 -1.54 -16.06
CA MET A 60 3.94 -0.50 -16.93
C MET A 60 4.06 -0.86 -18.42
N GLY A 61 5.15 -1.51 -18.85
CA GLY A 61 5.29 -2.01 -20.21
C GLY A 61 4.21 -3.05 -20.59
N TRP A 62 3.68 -3.80 -19.62
CA TRP A 62 2.51 -4.65 -19.85
C TRP A 62 1.23 -3.84 -20.08
N PHE A 63 1.02 -2.75 -19.34
CA PHE A 63 -0.11 -1.85 -19.58
C PHE A 63 0.00 -1.13 -20.92
N ASP A 64 1.20 -0.70 -21.31
CA ASP A 64 1.42 -0.03 -22.60
C ASP A 64 1.15 -0.97 -23.78
N SER A 65 1.52 -2.26 -23.64
CA SER A 65 1.38 -3.25 -24.72
C SER A 65 0.02 -3.93 -24.79
N LEU A 66 -0.62 -4.18 -23.63
CA LEU A 66 -1.85 -4.97 -23.53
C LEU A 66 -3.07 -4.15 -23.09
N GLY A 67 -2.86 -2.91 -22.65
CA GLY A 67 -3.89 -2.04 -22.09
C GLY A 67 -4.53 -2.60 -20.82
N VAL A 68 -5.74 -2.14 -20.52
CA VAL A 68 -6.52 -2.54 -19.34
C VAL A 68 -6.74 -4.06 -19.20
N LYS A 69 -6.62 -4.83 -20.27
CA LYS A 69 -6.81 -6.30 -20.24
C LYS A 69 -5.81 -7.00 -19.32
N VAL A 70 -4.64 -6.40 -19.07
CA VAL A 70 -3.65 -6.98 -18.17
C VAL A 70 -3.94 -6.72 -16.69
N GLN A 71 -4.85 -5.80 -16.36
CA GLN A 71 -5.15 -5.42 -14.99
C GLN A 71 -5.53 -6.61 -14.10
N GLN A 72 -6.34 -7.55 -14.62
CA GLN A 72 -6.70 -8.75 -13.86
C GLN A 72 -5.46 -9.58 -13.52
N LYS A 73 -4.57 -9.82 -14.49
CA LYS A 73 -3.34 -10.57 -14.28
C LYS A 73 -2.41 -9.88 -13.27
N VAL A 74 -2.25 -8.56 -13.38
CA VAL A 74 -1.48 -7.76 -12.40
C VAL A 74 -2.06 -7.92 -11.00
N CYS A 75 -3.38 -7.93 -10.89
CA CYS A 75 -4.06 -8.12 -9.61
C CYS A 75 -4.01 -9.55 -9.07
N ASP A 76 -4.02 -10.56 -9.92
CA ASP A 76 -3.83 -11.95 -9.48
C ASP A 76 -2.42 -12.11 -8.87
N ILE A 77 -1.39 -11.62 -9.56
CA ILE A 77 0.00 -11.62 -9.06
C ILE A 77 0.14 -10.81 -7.76
N GLY A 78 -0.48 -9.63 -7.70
CA GLY A 78 -0.47 -8.77 -6.52
C GLY A 78 -1.18 -9.38 -5.31
N ASN A 79 -2.34 -10.00 -5.53
CA ASN A 79 -3.10 -10.67 -4.48
C ASN A 79 -2.37 -11.93 -3.96
N ASP A 80 -1.65 -12.64 -4.82
CA ASP A 80 -0.78 -13.75 -4.41
C ASP A 80 0.35 -13.25 -3.50
N LEU A 81 1.02 -12.13 -3.85
CA LEU A 81 2.02 -11.50 -2.98
C LEU A 81 1.42 -11.09 -1.63
N VAL A 82 0.32 -10.32 -1.64
CA VAL A 82 -0.37 -9.87 -0.42
C VAL A 82 -0.74 -11.05 0.46
N SER A 83 -1.29 -12.12 -0.11
CA SER A 83 -1.67 -13.32 0.63
C SER A 83 -0.45 -14.04 1.22
N CYS A 84 0.66 -14.08 0.49
CA CYS A 84 1.91 -14.71 0.92
C CYS A 84 2.56 -13.95 2.09
N VAL A 85 2.57 -12.62 2.05
CA VAL A 85 3.20 -11.80 3.11
C VAL A 85 2.29 -11.57 4.32
N GLN A 86 0.97 -11.82 4.20
CA GLN A 86 -0.01 -11.57 5.26
C GLN A 86 0.34 -12.19 6.64
N PRO A 87 0.85 -13.43 6.74
CA PRO A 87 1.25 -14.00 8.04
C PRO A 87 2.42 -13.28 8.69
N TYR A 88 3.16 -12.49 7.92
CA TYR A 88 4.37 -11.77 8.31
C TYR A 88 4.15 -10.25 8.19
N TRP A 89 2.91 -9.76 8.31
CA TRP A 89 2.61 -8.35 8.02
C TRP A 89 3.42 -7.38 8.89
N ASP A 90 3.69 -7.75 10.14
CA ASP A 90 4.54 -6.96 11.06
C ASP A 90 5.99 -6.85 10.58
N CYS A 91 6.43 -7.70 9.64
CA CYS A 91 7.72 -7.60 8.98
C CYS A 91 7.77 -6.56 7.85
N ILE A 92 6.62 -6.12 7.35
CA ILE A 92 6.54 -5.31 6.14
C ILE A 92 6.74 -3.84 6.51
N ASP A 93 8.02 -3.45 6.56
CA ASP A 93 8.43 -2.07 6.81
C ASP A 93 9.68 -1.70 5.98
N PHE A 94 10.11 -0.43 6.05
CA PHE A 94 11.26 0.06 5.29
C PHE A 94 12.53 -0.77 5.53
N ASP A 95 12.81 -1.12 6.80
CA ASP A 95 13.98 -1.91 7.20
C ASP A 95 14.03 -3.31 6.54
N MET A 96 12.87 -3.89 6.22
CA MET A 96 12.80 -5.18 5.50
C MET A 96 13.29 -5.02 4.06
N TYR A 97 12.78 -4.02 3.35
CA TYR A 97 13.20 -3.77 1.97
C TYR A 97 14.66 -3.31 1.89
N GLU A 98 15.14 -2.53 2.85
CA GLU A 98 16.57 -2.18 2.96
C GLU A 98 17.45 -3.44 3.15
N GLN A 99 17.01 -4.39 3.98
CA GLN A 99 17.67 -5.70 4.09
C GLN A 99 17.61 -6.53 2.80
N MET A 100 16.58 -6.32 1.97
CA MET A 100 16.50 -6.85 0.60
C MET A 100 17.29 -6.03 -0.44
N GLY A 101 18.23 -5.20 0.03
CA GLY A 101 19.17 -4.46 -0.81
C GLY A 101 18.59 -3.20 -1.47
N GLN A 102 17.44 -2.70 -1.02
CA GLN A 102 16.84 -1.49 -1.57
C GLN A 102 17.40 -0.22 -0.93
N SER A 103 17.36 0.88 -1.69
CA SER A 103 17.58 2.21 -1.13
C SER A 103 16.39 2.61 -0.25
N LYS A 104 16.54 3.63 0.61
CA LYS A 104 15.43 4.16 1.42
C LYS A 104 14.22 4.59 0.58
N VAL A 105 14.51 5.19 -0.58
CA VAL A 105 13.46 5.66 -1.51
C VAL A 105 12.74 4.45 -2.12
N ASP A 106 13.48 3.44 -2.56
CA ASP A 106 12.88 2.25 -3.18
C ASP A 106 12.16 1.37 -2.15
N ALA A 107 12.65 1.32 -0.91
CA ALA A 107 11.96 0.68 0.20
C ALA A 107 10.58 1.32 0.44
N SER A 108 10.51 2.66 0.41
CA SER A 108 9.24 3.38 0.51
C SER A 108 8.34 3.14 -0.69
N ASN A 109 8.90 3.10 -1.90
CA ASN A 109 8.14 2.79 -3.10
C ASN A 109 7.56 1.37 -3.07
N TYR A 110 8.32 0.35 -2.66
CA TYR A 110 7.83 -1.02 -2.53
C TYR A 110 6.73 -1.15 -1.48
N LYS A 111 6.91 -0.52 -0.31
CA LYS A 111 5.89 -0.52 0.75
C LYS A 111 4.61 0.15 0.26
N THR A 112 4.73 1.32 -0.39
CA THR A 112 3.62 2.04 -1.01
C THR A 112 2.91 1.18 -2.05
N ASP A 113 3.67 0.54 -2.94
CA ASP A 113 3.14 -0.28 -4.01
C ASP A 113 2.35 -1.49 -3.50
N LEU A 114 2.80 -2.14 -2.43
CA LEU A 114 2.07 -3.26 -1.81
C LEU A 114 0.70 -2.82 -1.27
N TYR A 115 0.64 -1.69 -0.55
CA TYR A 115 -0.61 -1.15 -0.02
C TYR A 115 -1.54 -0.67 -1.14
N VAL A 116 -0.99 0.03 -2.14
CA VAL A 116 -1.73 0.48 -3.32
C VAL A 116 -2.27 -0.72 -4.10
N THR A 117 -1.47 -1.76 -4.31
CA THR A 117 -1.88 -3.01 -4.96
C THR A 117 -3.03 -3.66 -4.20
N GLN A 118 -2.95 -3.75 -2.86
CA GLN A 118 -4.03 -4.30 -2.05
C GLN A 118 -5.35 -3.53 -2.23
N TYR A 119 -5.30 -2.20 -2.30
CA TYR A 119 -6.48 -1.39 -2.61
C TYR A 119 -6.98 -1.64 -4.04
N GLN A 120 -6.11 -1.45 -5.04
CA GLN A 120 -6.45 -1.52 -6.47
C GLN A 120 -6.91 -2.92 -6.89
N CYS A 121 -6.50 -3.96 -6.18
CA CYS A 121 -6.84 -5.35 -6.47
C CYS A 121 -7.87 -5.95 -5.52
N SER A 122 -8.42 -5.13 -4.61
CA SER A 122 -9.66 -5.46 -3.91
C SER A 122 -10.84 -5.56 -4.88
N PRO A 123 -11.96 -6.24 -4.54
CA PRO A 123 -13.09 -6.36 -5.45
C PRO A 123 -13.64 -5.02 -5.96
N ARG A 124 -13.69 -3.99 -5.11
CA ARG A 124 -14.11 -2.64 -5.50
C ARG A 124 -13.01 -1.91 -6.26
N GLY A 125 -11.76 -1.96 -5.79
CA GLY A 125 -10.63 -1.30 -6.45
C GLY A 125 -10.44 -1.80 -7.87
N LEU A 126 -10.54 -3.11 -8.10
CA LEU A 126 -10.37 -3.72 -9.41
C LEU A 126 -11.52 -3.35 -10.35
N GLN A 127 -12.76 -3.37 -9.84
CA GLN A 127 -13.92 -2.90 -10.59
C GLN A 127 -13.74 -1.45 -11.05
N LEU A 128 -13.26 -0.58 -10.16
CA LEU A 128 -12.96 0.81 -10.46
C LEU A 128 -11.84 0.92 -11.49
N ALA A 129 -10.68 0.29 -11.25
CA ALA A 129 -9.52 0.31 -12.13
C ALA A 129 -9.89 -0.05 -13.57
N LEU A 130 -10.62 -1.14 -13.76
CA LEU A 130 -11.09 -1.59 -15.07
C LEU A 130 -12.04 -0.57 -15.73
N LYS A 131 -12.92 0.06 -14.94
CA LYS A 131 -13.90 1.04 -15.43
C LYS A 131 -13.25 2.36 -15.84
N VAL A 132 -12.28 2.84 -15.06
CA VAL A 132 -11.75 4.20 -15.19
C VAL A 132 -10.40 4.26 -15.92
N PHE A 133 -9.80 3.11 -16.27
CA PHE A 133 -8.46 3.03 -16.88
C PHE A 133 -8.22 4.06 -17.99
N ASN A 134 -9.06 4.08 -19.04
CA ASN A 134 -8.86 4.97 -20.18
C ASN A 134 -8.99 6.45 -19.80
N CYS A 135 -9.93 6.80 -18.91
CA CYS A 135 -10.09 8.20 -18.52
C CYS A 135 -8.92 8.66 -17.64
N MET A 136 -8.39 7.77 -16.79
CA MET A 136 -7.23 8.06 -15.93
C MET A 136 -5.99 8.32 -16.77
N ASP A 137 -5.74 7.49 -17.79
CA ASP A 137 -4.63 7.71 -18.71
C ASP A 137 -4.76 9.07 -19.45
N GLN A 138 -5.96 9.40 -19.93
CA GLN A 138 -6.20 10.71 -20.55
C GLN A 138 -6.09 11.88 -19.57
N ALA A 139 -6.57 11.73 -18.33
CA ALA A 139 -6.45 12.75 -17.30
C ALA A 139 -4.98 13.02 -16.97
N ARG A 140 -4.16 11.97 -16.84
CA ARG A 140 -2.71 12.06 -16.68
C ARG A 140 -2.07 12.85 -17.82
N LEU A 141 -2.36 12.49 -19.08
CA LEU A 141 -1.84 13.18 -20.26
C LEU A 141 -2.31 14.64 -20.40
N SER A 142 -3.43 14.99 -19.76
CA SER A 142 -4.04 16.32 -19.84
C SER A 142 -3.67 17.25 -18.67
N GLY A 143 -2.56 16.99 -17.99
CA GLY A 143 -2.10 17.83 -16.87
C GLY A 143 -2.51 17.34 -15.48
N GLY A 144 -3.11 16.14 -15.37
CA GLY A 144 -3.59 15.58 -14.11
C GLY A 144 -2.45 15.20 -13.17
N GLN A 145 -1.35 14.68 -13.72
CA GLN A 145 -0.16 14.31 -12.93
C GLN A 145 0.48 15.54 -12.30
N GLU A 146 0.70 16.59 -13.07
CA GLU A 146 1.36 17.82 -12.62
C GLU A 146 0.54 18.50 -11.51
N LYS A 147 -0.80 18.42 -11.59
CA LYS A 147 -1.68 18.89 -10.52
C LYS A 147 -1.59 18.02 -9.27
N ALA A 148 -1.51 16.70 -9.43
CA ALA A 148 -1.35 15.78 -8.30
C ALA A 148 0.01 15.98 -7.60
N ASP A 149 1.08 16.16 -8.37
CA ASP A 149 2.42 16.49 -7.87
C ASP A 149 2.41 17.82 -7.11
N GLN A 150 1.66 18.81 -7.59
CA GLN A 150 1.47 20.07 -6.87
C GLN A 150 0.71 19.87 -5.54
N CYS A 151 -0.36 19.05 -5.53
CA CYS A 151 -1.05 18.71 -4.28
C CYS A 151 -0.09 18.05 -3.27
N GLU A 152 0.81 17.18 -3.74
CA GLU A 152 1.81 16.52 -2.88
C GLU A 152 2.84 17.53 -2.36
N HIS A 153 3.32 18.43 -3.23
CA HIS A 153 4.25 19.48 -2.86
C HIS A 153 3.70 20.42 -1.78
N ASP A 154 2.38 20.65 -1.75
CA ASP A 154 1.72 21.50 -0.77
C ASP A 154 1.47 20.82 0.60
N ILE A 155 1.71 19.51 0.74
CA ILE A 155 1.48 18.76 2.00
C ILE A 155 2.15 19.43 3.22
N PRO A 156 3.44 19.83 3.19
CA PRO A 156 4.08 20.44 4.37
C PRO A 156 3.40 21.75 4.80
N LYS A 157 2.95 22.54 3.83
CA LYS A 157 2.22 23.79 4.08
C LYS A 157 0.83 23.51 4.64
N ASP A 158 0.13 22.50 4.12
CA ASP A 158 -1.19 22.14 4.60
C ASP A 158 -1.15 21.48 5.98
N ILE A 159 -0.10 20.73 6.31
CA ILE A 159 0.17 20.24 7.68
C ILE A 159 0.38 21.41 8.63
N ALA A 160 1.19 22.41 8.25
CA ALA A 160 1.43 23.58 9.09
C ALA A 160 0.15 24.38 9.38
N LYS A 161 -0.82 24.37 8.44
CA LYS A 161 -2.09 25.08 8.55
C LYS A 161 -3.17 24.29 9.27
N ASN A 162 -3.33 23.01 8.95
CA ASN A 162 -4.48 22.19 9.32
C ASN A 162 -4.14 21.08 10.34
N GLY A 163 -2.87 20.99 10.77
CA GLY A 163 -2.36 19.86 11.54
C GLY A 163 -2.04 18.64 10.65
N HIS A 164 -1.38 17.65 11.23
CA HIS A 164 -0.84 16.49 10.51
C HIS A 164 -1.90 15.75 9.66
N CYS A 165 -2.94 15.21 10.29
CA CYS A 165 -4.01 14.49 9.58
C CYS A 165 -4.89 15.43 8.75
N GLY A 166 -5.04 16.69 9.16
CA GLY A 166 -5.75 17.71 8.37
C GLY A 166 -5.05 17.99 7.04
N GLY A 167 -3.72 18.07 7.03
CA GLY A 167 -2.93 18.24 5.80
C GLY A 167 -3.09 17.06 4.83
N TYR A 168 -3.05 15.83 5.34
CA TYR A 168 -3.34 14.64 4.53
C TYR A 168 -4.77 14.63 3.97
N ASN A 169 -5.76 15.07 4.74
CA ASN A 169 -7.13 15.19 4.23
C ASN A 169 -7.25 16.23 3.11
N VAL A 170 -6.53 17.35 3.20
CA VAL A 170 -6.46 18.32 2.09
C VAL A 170 -5.83 17.71 0.85
N PHE A 171 -4.77 16.92 1.00
CA PHE A 171 -4.13 16.20 -0.11
C PHE A 171 -5.08 15.18 -0.77
N LEU A 172 -5.83 14.41 0.01
CA LEU A 172 -6.83 13.47 -0.50
C LEU A 172 -7.95 14.18 -1.26
N ASP A 173 -8.47 15.28 -0.72
CA ASP A 173 -9.50 16.08 -1.38
C ASP A 173 -8.96 16.72 -2.66
N CYS A 174 -7.72 17.22 -2.67
CA CYS A 174 -7.07 17.80 -3.85
C CYS A 174 -7.03 16.79 -5.01
N ASN A 175 -6.58 15.56 -4.73
CA ASN A 175 -6.57 14.47 -5.69
C ASN A 175 -7.98 14.11 -6.17
N TYR A 176 -8.95 13.99 -5.26
CA TYR A 176 -10.34 13.73 -5.63
C TYR A 176 -10.88 14.77 -6.62
N GLN A 177 -10.62 16.07 -6.39
CA GLN A 177 -11.08 17.16 -7.24
C GLN A 177 -10.38 17.22 -8.61
N ILE A 178 -9.17 16.69 -8.75
CA ILE A 178 -8.47 16.60 -10.05
C ILE A 178 -9.20 15.62 -10.97
N TYR A 179 -9.58 14.46 -10.45
CA TYR A 179 -10.11 13.36 -11.26
C TYR A 179 -11.65 13.37 -11.38
N LEU A 180 -12.37 14.07 -10.50
CA LEU A 180 -13.82 14.17 -10.57
C LEU A 180 -14.35 14.74 -11.90
N PRO A 181 -13.82 15.87 -12.43
CA PRO A 181 -14.32 16.42 -13.71
C PRO A 181 -14.00 15.54 -14.91
N SER A 182 -12.87 14.83 -14.89
CA SER A 182 -12.35 14.07 -16.03
C SER A 182 -12.88 12.63 -16.08
N CYS A 183 -13.07 12.01 -14.91
CA CYS A 183 -13.40 10.59 -14.78
C CYS A 183 -14.69 10.32 -13.99
N GLY A 184 -15.37 11.37 -13.52
CA GLY A 184 -16.56 11.26 -12.69
C GLY A 184 -16.27 10.70 -11.29
N PRO A 185 -17.33 10.42 -10.51
CA PRO A 185 -17.19 10.00 -9.11
C PRO A 185 -16.39 8.71 -8.92
N ASP A 186 -16.54 7.72 -9.81
CA ASP A 186 -15.78 6.46 -9.71
C ASP A 186 -14.28 6.67 -9.93
N GLY A 187 -13.89 7.60 -10.82
CA GLY A 187 -12.49 7.94 -11.01
C GLY A 187 -11.91 8.67 -9.82
N ALA A 188 -12.66 9.65 -9.32
CA ALA A 188 -12.27 10.39 -8.12
C ALA A 188 -12.14 9.46 -6.89
N GLU A 189 -13.06 8.49 -6.72
CA GLU A 189 -12.98 7.43 -5.71
C GLU A 189 -11.72 6.58 -5.88
N PHE A 190 -11.47 6.09 -7.10
CA PHE A 190 -10.32 5.24 -7.40
C PHE A 190 -8.99 5.91 -7.09
N PHE A 191 -8.83 7.15 -7.55
CA PHE A 191 -7.57 7.86 -7.36
C PHE A 191 -7.38 8.27 -5.91
N CYS A 192 -8.41 8.82 -5.25
CA CYS A 192 -8.35 9.14 -3.83
C CYS A 192 -8.03 7.89 -2.99
N GLY A 193 -8.65 6.74 -3.28
CA GLY A 193 -8.38 5.49 -2.56
C GLY A 193 -6.95 4.98 -2.77
N THR A 194 -6.40 5.13 -3.99
CA THR A 194 -5.00 4.85 -4.29
C THR A 194 -4.07 5.75 -3.48
N THR A 195 -4.30 7.07 -3.50
CA THR A 195 -3.53 8.04 -2.71
C THR A 195 -3.59 7.74 -1.22
N ARG A 196 -4.78 7.43 -0.71
CA ARG A 196 -5.00 7.06 0.70
C ARG A 196 -4.22 5.81 1.08
N ALA A 197 -4.21 4.78 0.25
CA ALA A 197 -3.42 3.58 0.50
C ALA A 197 -1.91 3.90 0.60
N GLY A 198 -1.41 4.79 -0.28
CA GLY A 198 -0.02 5.25 -0.21
C GLY A 198 0.31 6.06 1.05
N LEU A 199 -0.62 6.92 1.51
CA LEU A 199 -0.46 7.61 2.79
C LEU A 199 -0.37 6.62 3.96
N VAL A 200 -1.29 5.64 4.03
CA VAL A 200 -1.30 4.63 5.10
C VAL A 200 -0.04 3.76 5.09
N ALA A 201 0.54 3.50 3.91
CA ALA A 201 1.78 2.74 3.80
C ALA A 201 2.96 3.44 4.49
N ASN A 202 3.04 4.76 4.38
CA ASN A 202 4.17 5.55 4.88
C ASN A 202 3.91 6.16 6.26
N ASP A 203 2.66 6.47 6.59
CA ASP A 203 2.22 6.99 7.88
C ASP A 203 0.80 6.51 8.21
N PRO A 204 0.65 5.38 8.92
CA PRO A 204 -0.66 4.84 9.27
C PRO A 204 -1.35 5.59 10.42
N SER A 205 -0.67 6.55 11.08
CA SER A 205 -1.13 7.10 12.36
C SER A 205 -2.49 7.82 12.27
N CYS A 206 -2.78 8.46 11.14
CA CYS A 206 -4.06 9.13 10.91
C CYS A 206 -5.20 8.14 10.62
N ASP A 207 -4.91 7.00 10.00
CA ASP A 207 -5.88 5.94 9.74
C ASP A 207 -6.23 5.17 11.03
N GLU A 208 -5.21 4.85 11.85
CA GLU A 208 -5.36 4.20 13.15
C GLU A 208 -6.21 5.02 14.14
N LYS A 209 -6.15 6.35 14.05
CA LYS A 209 -6.98 7.27 14.84
C LYS A 209 -8.38 7.49 14.24
N GLY A 210 -8.62 7.03 13.01
CA GLY A 210 -9.86 7.29 12.27
C GLY A 210 -10.02 8.75 11.83
N GLU A 211 -8.91 9.49 11.70
CA GLU A 211 -8.89 10.92 11.33
C GLU A 211 -8.69 11.12 9.82
N LEU A 212 -8.27 10.08 9.09
CA LEU A 212 -8.11 10.13 7.64
C LEU A 212 -9.45 9.93 6.93
N ASN A 213 -9.78 10.87 6.03
CA ASN A 213 -11.03 10.86 5.26
C ASN A 213 -11.22 9.53 4.52
N GLN A 214 -12.46 9.04 4.54
CA GLN A 214 -12.88 7.92 3.71
C GLN A 214 -13.29 8.51 2.36
N CYS A 215 -12.40 8.45 1.37
CA CYS A 215 -12.68 8.86 -0.01
C CYS A 215 -14.11 8.48 -0.42
N PRO A 216 -14.91 9.38 -1.02
CA PRO A 216 -16.31 9.10 -1.34
C PRO A 216 -16.48 7.77 -2.09
N GLY A 217 -17.36 6.89 -1.59
CA GLY A 217 -17.61 5.56 -2.16
C GLY A 217 -16.92 4.39 -1.46
N VAL A 218 -15.88 4.65 -0.65
CA VAL A 218 -15.31 3.66 0.27
C VAL A 218 -16.28 3.46 1.43
N LYS A 219 -17.19 2.50 1.32
CA LYS A 219 -17.94 2.04 2.50
C LYS A 219 -16.91 1.58 3.54
N ALA A 220 -17.02 2.08 4.76
CA ALA A 220 -16.14 1.86 5.92
C ALA A 220 -15.84 0.38 6.27
N THR A 221 -16.36 -0.57 5.51
CA THR A 221 -16.17 -2.02 5.64
C THR A 221 -14.83 -2.51 5.04
N ILE A 222 -14.14 -1.74 4.18
CA ILE A 222 -12.81 -2.12 3.66
C ILE A 222 -11.69 -1.73 4.64
N ALA A 223 -11.91 -0.73 5.50
CA ALA A 223 -11.02 -0.40 6.63
C ALA A 223 -10.93 -1.54 7.68
N MET A 224 -11.74 -2.60 7.57
CA MET A 224 -11.86 -3.64 8.58
C MET A 224 -11.09 -4.94 8.33
N LYS A 225 -10.31 -5.07 7.24
CA LYS A 225 -9.38 -6.22 7.10
C LYS A 225 -7.93 -5.94 7.49
N LEU A 226 -7.56 -4.67 7.66
CA LEU A 226 -6.19 -4.29 8.03
C LEU A 226 -5.99 -4.02 9.52
N GLN A 227 -7.06 -3.89 10.32
CA GLN A 227 -6.91 -3.59 11.75
C GLN A 227 -7.32 -4.73 12.71
N LYS A 228 -8.11 -5.73 12.27
CA LYS A 228 -8.54 -6.84 13.15
C LYS A 228 -8.85 -8.13 12.38
N MET A 229 -7.81 -8.91 12.09
CA MET A 229 -7.90 -10.35 12.28
C MET A 229 -6.99 -10.72 13.46
N ASN A 230 -7.40 -10.25 14.64
CA ASN A 230 -7.15 -10.78 16.00
C ASN A 230 -5.98 -11.78 16.11
N VAL A 231 -4.85 -11.44 16.71
CA VAL A 231 -4.69 -11.38 18.18
C VAL A 231 -5.61 -12.42 18.85
N PHE A 232 -5.10 -13.65 18.97
CA PHE A 232 -5.71 -14.85 19.58
C PHE A 232 -6.78 -15.60 18.77
N ASN A 233 -6.37 -16.74 18.21
CA ASN A 233 -6.81 -18.05 18.67
C ASN A 233 -5.62 -18.99 18.73
#